data_AF-A0A5C4RU56-F1
#
_entry.id   AF-A0A5C4RU56-F1
#
_cell.length_a   1.000
_cell.length_b   1.000
_cell.length_c   1.000
_cell.angle_alpha   90.00
_cell.angle_beta   90.00
_cell.angle_gamma   90.00
#
_symmetry.space_group_name_H-M   'P 1'
#
loop_
_entity.id
_entity.type
_entity.pdbx_description
1 polymer ?
#
loop_
_entity_poly.entity_id
_entity_poly.type
_entity_poly.pdbx_seq_one_letter_code
_entity_poly.pdbx_strand_id
1 'polypeptide(L)'
;MNRWLSMLLLCLALATPAAAQTLKIATLAPDGSAWMRELRAASAEVKQGTAGRVDVKFYPGGVMGNDAVVLRKMRLGQLQGGVLTASELSLVYPDAPVYSLPFLFEDWAQVDQVRREVDPLLAKGFEERGLRMLGVSGVGFAYLMGNKPLRSQADMTGIKLWVPQNDTIAIRTFKLGGVSPIPLPLGDVFTSLQTGMVDTVANTPSGAIALQWHGKLKAMVDLPLTFVVGYLVVDDKAWKRLSPADQAVLAKAFADAARRMDANVRRDDVAALAAMKKQGLVVTTLDAAEAARWRALGTQVTAQLEAEKAISPGMLAAVRQALANGKTP
;
A
#
# COMPACT_ATOMS: atom_id res chain seq x y z
N MET A 1 37.81 -68.20 -11.12
CA MET A 1 38.35 -66.85 -10.83
C MET A 1 38.19 -66.04 -12.12
N ASN A 2 37.36 -65.02 -12.30
CA ASN A 2 36.66 -64.08 -11.43
C ASN A 2 35.30 -63.71 -12.06
N ARG A 3 34.21 -63.90 -11.33
CA ARG A 3 32.84 -63.44 -11.68
C ARG A 3 32.46 -62.26 -10.77
N TRP A 4 33.15 -61.12 -10.86
CA TRP A 4 32.91 -59.97 -9.95
C TRP A 4 33.17 -58.60 -10.60
N LEU A 5 32.66 -58.36 -11.82
CA LEU A 5 32.73 -57.02 -12.45
C LEU A 5 31.40 -56.63 -13.12
N SER A 6 30.28 -56.90 -12.44
CA SER A 6 28.95 -56.52 -12.89
C SER A 6 28.20 -55.83 -11.74
N MET A 7 28.50 -54.55 -11.45
CA MET A 7 27.58 -53.57 -10.84
C MET A 7 28.36 -52.31 -10.41
N LEU A 8 28.64 -51.43 -11.37
CA LEU A 8 28.66 -49.99 -11.10
C LEU A 8 27.68 -49.37 -12.07
N LEU A 9 26.39 -49.65 -11.85
CA LEU A 9 25.30 -48.89 -12.43
C LEU A 9 25.34 -47.51 -11.76
N LEU A 10 25.97 -46.60 -12.49
CA LEU A 10 25.99 -45.17 -12.27
C LEU A 10 24.53 -44.69 -12.15
N CYS A 11 24.01 -44.57 -10.93
CA CYS A 11 22.81 -43.81 -10.64
C CYS A 11 23.11 -42.32 -10.86
N LEU A 12 23.24 -41.91 -12.13
CA LEU A 12 23.03 -40.52 -12.51
C LEU A 12 21.55 -40.26 -12.26
N ALA A 13 21.23 -39.76 -11.07
CA ALA A 13 19.97 -39.08 -10.85
C ALA A 13 19.92 -37.94 -11.89
N LEU A 14 19.12 -38.12 -12.93
CA LEU A 14 18.69 -37.04 -13.80
C LEU A 14 17.96 -36.05 -12.90
N ALA A 15 18.70 -35.08 -12.36
CA ALA A 15 18.11 -33.89 -11.78
C ALA A 15 17.41 -33.17 -12.94
N THR A 16 16.14 -33.50 -13.15
CA THR A 16 15.29 -32.70 -14.01
C THR A 16 15.38 -31.27 -13.47
N PRO A 17 15.77 -30.27 -14.29
CA PRO A 17 15.78 -28.90 -13.82
C PRO A 17 14.37 -28.59 -13.37
N ALA A 18 14.19 -28.36 -12.07
CA ALA A 18 12.89 -27.99 -11.52
C ALA A 18 12.42 -26.76 -12.29
N ALA A 19 11.29 -26.89 -12.98
CA ALA A 19 10.76 -25.79 -13.79
C ALA A 19 10.56 -24.58 -12.89
N ALA A 20 11.27 -23.50 -13.18
CA ALA A 20 11.23 -22.28 -12.38
C ALA A 20 9.78 -21.77 -12.30
N GLN A 21 9.26 -21.68 -11.07
CA GLN A 21 7.94 -21.11 -10.82
C GLN A 21 8.06 -19.59 -10.94
N THR A 22 7.47 -19.03 -11.99
CA THR A 22 7.44 -17.57 -12.19
C THR A 22 6.18 -16.97 -11.58
N LEU A 23 6.35 -16.08 -10.60
CA LEU A 23 5.28 -15.26 -10.05
C LEU A 23 5.21 -13.93 -10.81
N LYS A 24 4.16 -13.73 -11.61
CA LYS A 24 3.90 -12.46 -12.30
C LYS A 24 3.15 -11.51 -11.38
N ILE A 25 3.77 -10.39 -11.03
CA ILE A 25 3.25 -9.43 -10.05
C ILE A 25 3.10 -8.06 -10.73
N ALA A 26 1.90 -7.48 -10.69
CA ALA A 26 1.64 -6.15 -11.22
C ALA A 26 1.64 -5.07 -10.13
N THR A 27 1.98 -3.84 -10.48
CA THR A 27 1.92 -2.70 -9.56
C THR A 27 1.72 -1.38 -10.30
N LEU A 28 1.09 -0.43 -9.62
CA LEU A 28 0.99 0.97 -10.06
C LEU A 28 2.24 1.80 -9.74
N ALA A 29 3.15 1.28 -8.90
CA ALA A 29 4.39 1.97 -8.59
C ALA A 29 5.20 2.25 -9.89
N PRO A 30 5.65 3.49 -10.13
CA PRO A 30 6.49 3.80 -11.28
C PRO A 30 7.78 2.98 -11.27
N ASP A 31 8.26 2.57 -12.45
CA ASP A 31 9.43 1.67 -12.56
C ASP A 31 10.72 2.24 -11.92
N GLY A 32 10.93 3.56 -12.04
CA GLY A 32 12.08 4.24 -11.43
C GLY A 32 11.95 4.58 -9.94
N SER A 33 10.82 4.23 -9.29
CA SER A 33 10.55 4.60 -7.90
C SER A 33 11.42 3.84 -6.89
N ALA A 34 11.55 4.39 -5.67
CA ALA A 34 12.22 3.72 -4.56
C ALA A 34 11.58 2.37 -4.21
N TRP A 35 10.25 2.30 -4.28
CA TRP A 35 9.48 1.06 -4.11
C TRP A 35 9.93 -0.03 -5.07
N MET A 36 10.01 0.29 -6.36
CA MET A 36 10.39 -0.70 -7.39
C MET A 36 11.84 -1.17 -7.24
N ARG A 37 12.76 -0.33 -6.73
CA ARG A 37 14.13 -0.75 -6.43
C ARG A 37 14.16 -1.82 -5.34
N GLU A 38 13.44 -1.63 -4.23
CA GLU A 38 13.38 -2.60 -3.13
C GLU A 38 12.69 -3.90 -3.54
N LEU A 39 11.60 -3.81 -4.32
CA LEU A 39 10.89 -4.98 -4.84
C LEU A 39 11.77 -5.83 -5.78
N ARG A 40 12.55 -5.19 -6.66
CA ARG A 40 13.51 -5.88 -7.54
C ARG A 40 14.66 -6.48 -6.76
N ALA A 41 15.16 -5.81 -5.72
CA ALA A 41 16.18 -6.35 -4.83
C ALA A 41 15.68 -7.63 -4.13
N ALA A 42 14.48 -7.60 -3.56
CA ALA A 42 13.85 -8.81 -2.99
C ALA A 42 13.67 -9.92 -4.02
N SER A 43 13.24 -9.60 -5.25
CA SER A 43 13.16 -10.61 -6.31
C SER A 43 14.51 -11.27 -6.60
N ALA A 44 15.61 -10.51 -6.58
CA ALA A 44 16.95 -11.06 -6.77
C ALA A 44 17.37 -11.95 -5.59
N GLU A 45 17.08 -11.52 -4.36
CA GLU A 45 17.29 -12.31 -3.14
C GLU A 45 16.53 -13.65 -3.20
N VAL A 46 15.27 -13.63 -3.65
CA VAL A 46 14.45 -14.84 -3.85
C VAL A 46 15.07 -15.77 -4.88
N LYS A 47 15.45 -15.23 -6.03
CA LYS A 47 16.05 -16.03 -7.10
C LYS A 47 17.35 -16.67 -6.63
N GLN A 48 18.19 -15.95 -5.91
CA GLN A 48 19.44 -16.48 -5.35
C GLN A 48 19.16 -17.53 -4.25
N GLY A 49 18.31 -17.20 -3.27
CA GLY A 49 18.01 -18.07 -2.12
C GLY A 49 17.27 -19.35 -2.50
N THR A 50 16.58 -19.36 -3.64
CA THR A 50 15.91 -20.55 -4.19
C THR A 50 16.69 -21.24 -5.30
N ALA A 51 17.95 -20.83 -5.56
CA ALA A 51 18.76 -21.32 -6.67
C ALA A 51 18.01 -21.32 -8.02
N GLY A 52 17.23 -20.27 -8.27
CA GLY A 52 16.46 -20.07 -9.50
C GLY A 52 15.13 -20.83 -9.58
N ARG A 53 14.75 -21.63 -8.57
CA ARG A 53 13.47 -22.35 -8.57
C ARG A 53 12.26 -21.39 -8.51
N VAL A 54 12.42 -20.21 -7.93
CA VAL A 54 11.41 -19.16 -7.90
C VAL A 54 11.93 -17.89 -8.56
N ASP A 55 11.17 -17.37 -9.51
CA ASP A 55 11.43 -16.09 -10.17
C ASP A 55 10.23 -15.16 -9.97
N VAL A 56 10.48 -13.88 -9.70
CA VAL A 56 9.41 -12.90 -9.52
C VAL A 56 9.52 -11.84 -10.61
N LYS A 57 8.53 -11.79 -11.49
CA LYS A 57 8.49 -10.85 -12.60
C LYS A 57 7.53 -9.73 -12.31
N PHE A 58 8.05 -8.52 -12.15
CA PHE A 58 7.25 -7.32 -11.94
C PHE A 58 6.78 -6.67 -13.25
N TYR A 59 5.54 -6.17 -13.22
CA TYR A 59 4.91 -5.34 -14.25
C TYR A 59 4.52 -3.99 -13.64
N PRO A 60 5.44 -3.00 -13.65
CA PRO A 60 5.28 -1.72 -12.95
C PRO A 60 4.46 -0.70 -13.74
N GLY A 61 4.14 0.43 -13.11
CA GLY A 61 3.54 1.60 -13.74
C GLY A 61 2.14 1.36 -14.35
N GLY A 62 1.42 0.34 -13.89
CA GLY A 62 0.06 0.07 -14.38
C GLY A 62 -0.02 -0.48 -15.80
N VAL A 63 1.07 -1.00 -16.37
CA VAL A 63 1.04 -1.64 -17.71
C VAL A 63 0.10 -2.85 -17.79
N MET A 64 -0.27 -3.42 -16.64
CA MET A 64 -1.25 -4.51 -16.54
C MET A 64 -2.67 -4.03 -16.20
N GLY A 65 -2.92 -2.71 -16.21
CA GLY A 65 -4.18 -2.08 -15.82
C GLY A 65 -4.15 -1.53 -14.39
N ASN A 66 -5.25 -0.91 -13.97
CA ASN A 66 -5.45 -0.44 -12.60
C ASN A 66 -5.64 -1.61 -11.60
N ASP A 67 -5.68 -1.33 -10.30
CA ASP A 67 -5.77 -2.37 -9.26
C ASP A 67 -6.98 -3.28 -9.44
N ALA A 68 -8.15 -2.75 -9.83
CA ALA A 68 -9.34 -3.54 -10.19
C ALA A 68 -9.07 -4.58 -11.29
N VAL A 69 -8.41 -4.14 -12.37
CA VAL A 69 -8.03 -5.02 -13.48
C VAL A 69 -6.99 -6.05 -13.02
N VAL A 70 -6.03 -5.67 -12.18
CA VAL A 70 -5.04 -6.59 -11.61
C VAL A 70 -5.72 -7.66 -10.76
N LEU A 71 -6.64 -7.30 -9.86
CA LEU A 71 -7.41 -8.26 -9.06
C LEU A 71 -8.21 -9.23 -9.94
N ARG A 72 -8.84 -8.73 -11.01
CA ARG A 72 -9.54 -9.59 -11.98
C ARG A 72 -8.56 -10.57 -12.66
N LYS A 73 -7.38 -10.10 -13.09
CA LYS A 73 -6.35 -10.95 -13.71
C LYS A 73 -5.78 -11.99 -12.74
N MET A 74 -5.68 -11.66 -11.44
CA MET A 74 -5.32 -12.61 -10.39
C MET A 74 -6.39 -13.70 -10.25
N ARG A 75 -7.67 -13.33 -10.17
CA ARG A 75 -8.80 -14.29 -10.11
C ARG A 75 -8.83 -15.24 -11.32
N LEU A 76 -8.41 -14.77 -12.49
CA LEU A 76 -8.30 -15.56 -13.73
C LEU A 76 -6.97 -16.33 -13.86
N GLY A 77 -6.06 -16.23 -12.89
CA GLY A 77 -4.75 -16.89 -12.91
C GLY A 77 -3.73 -16.32 -13.92
N GLN A 78 -4.03 -15.17 -14.54
CA GLN A 78 -3.14 -14.50 -15.50
C GLN A 78 -1.98 -13.78 -14.81
N LEU A 79 -2.21 -13.33 -13.57
CA LEU A 79 -1.21 -12.79 -12.65
C LEU A 79 -1.22 -13.63 -11.38
N GLN A 80 -0.04 -13.80 -10.76
CA GLN A 80 0.10 -14.54 -9.50
C GLN A 80 0.08 -13.62 -8.29
N GLY A 81 0.16 -12.30 -8.48
CA GLY A 81 0.08 -11.34 -7.40
C GLY A 81 -0.03 -9.90 -7.86
N GLY A 82 -0.11 -9.00 -6.89
CA GLY A 82 -0.09 -7.57 -7.09
C GLY A 82 0.48 -6.83 -5.89
N VAL A 83 1.09 -5.67 -6.13
CA VAL A 83 1.29 -4.63 -5.11
C VAL A 83 0.17 -3.61 -5.29
N LEU A 84 -0.82 -3.69 -4.40
CA LEU A 84 -2.12 -3.04 -4.56
C LEU A 84 -2.42 -2.08 -3.42
N THR A 85 -3.24 -1.07 -3.71
CA THR A 85 -3.77 -0.15 -2.71
C THR A 85 -4.67 -0.86 -1.72
N ALA A 86 -4.66 -0.39 -0.47
CA ALA A 86 -5.56 -0.87 0.57
C ALA A 86 -7.04 -0.69 0.21
N SER A 87 -7.39 0.42 -0.45
CA SER A 87 -8.75 0.74 -0.88
C SER A 87 -9.28 -0.26 -1.89
N GLU A 88 -8.48 -0.66 -2.88
CA GLU A 88 -8.91 -1.68 -3.83
C GLU A 88 -9.03 -3.07 -3.16
N LEU A 89 -8.08 -3.40 -2.29
CA LEU A 89 -8.11 -4.67 -1.57
C LEU A 89 -9.29 -4.81 -0.60
N SER A 90 -9.95 -3.72 -0.23
CA SER A 90 -11.21 -3.76 0.54
C SER A 90 -12.32 -4.57 -0.13
N LEU A 91 -12.29 -4.69 -1.48
CA LEU A 91 -13.22 -5.51 -2.26
C LEU A 91 -13.01 -7.02 -2.06
N VAL A 92 -11.83 -7.41 -1.54
CA VAL A 92 -11.51 -8.80 -1.19
C VAL A 92 -11.60 -8.98 0.32
N TYR A 93 -10.94 -8.10 1.08
CA TYR A 93 -10.89 -8.14 2.53
C TYR A 93 -11.24 -6.77 3.13
N PRO A 94 -12.43 -6.61 3.75
CA PRO A 94 -12.90 -5.32 4.24
C PRO A 94 -11.99 -4.60 5.24
N ASP A 95 -11.15 -5.32 5.99
CA ASP A 95 -10.23 -4.71 6.96
C ASP A 95 -8.90 -4.24 6.33
N ALA A 96 -8.65 -4.51 5.04
CA ALA A 96 -7.43 -4.08 4.36
C ALA A 96 -7.11 -2.56 4.52
N PRO A 97 -8.07 -1.63 4.50
CA PRO A 97 -7.81 -0.21 4.72
C PRO A 97 -7.85 0.22 6.19
N VAL A 98 -7.71 -0.69 7.17
CA VAL A 98 -7.79 -0.33 8.60
C VAL A 98 -6.80 0.77 9.01
N TYR A 99 -5.59 0.78 8.45
CA TYR A 99 -4.60 1.84 8.72
C TYR A 99 -4.99 3.19 8.14
N SER A 100 -5.92 3.20 7.18
CA SER A 100 -6.41 4.40 6.53
C SER A 100 -7.60 5.05 7.26
N LEU A 101 -7.96 4.56 8.46
CA LEU A 101 -8.92 5.24 9.32
C LEU A 101 -8.48 6.69 9.59
N PRO A 102 -9.40 7.68 9.49
CA PRO A 102 -9.00 9.07 9.52
C PRO A 102 -8.49 9.46 10.91
N PHE A 103 -7.35 10.16 10.95
CA PHE A 103 -6.69 10.61 12.19
C PHE A 103 -6.37 9.47 13.17
N LEU A 104 -6.24 8.23 12.68
CA LEU A 104 -5.93 7.07 13.52
C LEU A 104 -4.55 7.19 14.19
N PHE A 105 -3.57 7.73 13.47
CA PHE A 105 -2.19 7.85 13.90
C PHE A 105 -1.76 9.31 13.96
N GLU A 106 -1.06 9.66 15.03
CA GLU A 106 -0.44 10.96 15.21
C GLU A 106 0.99 10.99 14.65
N ASP A 107 1.69 9.86 14.69
CA ASP A 107 3.08 9.74 14.28
C ASP A 107 3.45 8.32 13.81
N TRP A 108 4.68 8.18 13.33
CA TRP A 108 5.23 6.91 12.88
C TRP A 108 5.48 5.89 14.00
N ALA A 109 5.64 6.33 15.25
CA ALA A 109 5.84 5.42 16.38
C ALA A 109 4.55 4.65 16.68
N GLN A 110 3.40 5.33 16.64
CA GLN A 110 2.08 4.69 16.74
C GLN A 110 1.84 3.74 15.57
N VAL A 111 2.25 4.10 14.34
CA VAL A 111 2.18 3.20 13.18
C VAL A 111 2.99 1.93 13.43
N ASP A 112 4.27 2.06 13.81
CA ASP A 112 5.15 0.91 14.07
C ASP A 112 4.60 0.00 15.16
N GLN A 113 4.04 0.59 16.20
CA GLN A 113 3.45 -0.13 17.30
C GLN A 113 2.23 -0.95 16.86
N VAL A 114 1.25 -0.30 16.23
CA VAL A 114 0.01 -0.97 15.81
C VAL A 114 0.30 -2.06 14.80
N ARG A 115 1.21 -1.82 13.86
CA ARG A 115 1.55 -2.81 12.82
C ARG A 115 2.16 -4.10 13.37
N ARG A 116 2.88 -4.07 14.50
CA ARG A 116 3.39 -5.30 15.15
C ARG A 116 2.25 -6.27 15.54
N GLU A 117 1.13 -5.73 16.00
CA GLU A 117 -0.03 -6.54 16.42
C GLU A 117 -1.00 -6.80 15.25
N VAL A 118 -1.15 -5.83 14.34
CA VAL A 118 -2.19 -5.84 13.31
C VAL A 118 -1.74 -6.45 11.98
N ASP A 119 -0.47 -6.32 11.57
CA ASP A 119 0.04 -6.95 10.33
C ASP A 119 -0.22 -8.48 10.31
N PRO A 120 0.00 -9.24 11.41
CA PRO A 120 -0.32 -10.68 11.45
C PRO A 120 -1.82 -10.99 11.30
N LEU A 121 -2.70 -10.15 11.87
CA LEU A 121 -4.16 -10.30 11.73
C LEU A 121 -4.58 -10.06 10.28
N LEU A 122 -4.01 -9.04 9.64
CA LEU A 122 -4.25 -8.77 8.23
C LEU A 122 -3.75 -9.91 7.34
N ALA A 123 -2.56 -10.46 7.61
CA ALA A 123 -2.02 -11.60 6.88
C ALA A 123 -2.97 -12.80 6.91
N LYS A 124 -3.49 -13.13 8.10
CA LYS A 124 -4.47 -14.19 8.29
C LYS A 124 -5.78 -13.91 7.56
N GLY A 125 -6.30 -12.68 7.67
CA GLY A 125 -7.54 -12.29 7.00
C GLY A 125 -7.45 -12.37 5.48
N PHE A 126 -6.31 -11.98 4.89
CA PHE A 126 -6.04 -12.19 3.47
C PHE A 126 -5.97 -13.68 3.11
N GLU A 127 -5.29 -14.50 3.93
CA GLU A 127 -5.15 -15.94 3.69
C GLU A 127 -6.50 -16.66 3.62
N GLU A 128 -7.40 -16.35 4.56
CA GLU A 128 -8.78 -16.87 4.57
C GLU A 128 -9.57 -16.52 3.30
N ARG A 129 -9.13 -15.50 2.56
CA ARG A 129 -9.72 -15.01 1.31
C ARG A 129 -8.91 -15.37 0.07
N GLY A 130 -7.99 -16.33 0.21
CA GLY A 130 -7.21 -16.90 -0.90
C GLY A 130 -6.04 -16.02 -1.36
N LEU A 131 -5.57 -15.09 -0.53
CA LEU A 131 -4.42 -14.25 -0.81
C LEU A 131 -3.36 -14.41 0.29
N ARG A 132 -2.09 -14.62 -0.07
CA ARG A 132 -0.97 -14.56 0.86
C ARG A 132 -0.38 -13.16 0.85
N MET A 133 -0.41 -12.47 1.99
CA MET A 133 0.32 -11.21 2.18
C MET A 133 1.81 -11.52 2.37
N LEU A 134 2.65 -11.06 1.45
CA LEU A 134 4.12 -11.19 1.53
C LEU A 134 4.78 -9.97 2.17
N GLY A 135 4.11 -8.82 2.13
CA GLY A 135 4.58 -7.60 2.75
C GLY A 135 3.51 -6.51 2.71
N VAL A 136 3.61 -5.59 3.66
CA VAL A 136 2.83 -4.35 3.73
C VAL A 136 3.81 -3.23 4.03
N SER A 137 3.68 -2.13 3.31
CA SER A 137 4.51 -0.94 3.53
C SER A 137 3.63 0.31 3.46
N GLY A 138 3.94 1.28 4.31
CA GLY A 138 3.39 2.61 4.26
C GLY A 138 3.84 3.35 3.02
N VAL A 139 2.91 4.02 2.35
CA VAL A 139 3.20 5.10 1.41
C VAL A 139 3.48 6.41 2.15
N GLY A 140 2.99 6.52 3.40
CA GLY A 140 3.21 7.65 4.32
C GLY A 140 1.90 8.27 4.82
N PHE A 141 2.02 9.41 5.51
CA PHE A 141 0.86 10.21 5.90
C PHE A 141 0.36 11.03 4.72
N ALA A 142 -0.94 10.92 4.43
CA ALA A 142 -1.58 11.71 3.39
C ALA A 142 -1.99 13.09 3.91
N TYR A 143 -1.74 14.09 3.07
CA TYR A 143 -2.08 15.49 3.30
C TYR A 143 -2.95 16.00 2.17
N LEU A 144 -3.82 16.96 2.47
CA LEU A 144 -4.59 17.65 1.45
C LEU A 144 -3.66 18.63 0.70
N MET A 145 -3.50 18.44 -0.60
CA MET A 145 -2.66 19.28 -1.46
C MET A 145 -3.48 19.77 -2.64
N GLY A 146 -3.41 21.07 -2.93
CA GLY A 146 -4.21 21.67 -4.01
C GLY A 146 -3.47 22.76 -4.78
N ASN A 147 -4.12 23.30 -5.80
CA ASN A 147 -3.60 24.41 -6.60
C ASN A 147 -3.68 25.79 -5.91
N LYS A 148 -4.43 25.89 -4.80
CA LYS A 148 -4.59 27.08 -3.98
C LYS A 148 -4.47 26.73 -2.49
N PRO A 149 -4.07 27.68 -1.63
CA PRO A 149 -4.12 27.51 -0.19
C PRO A 149 -5.52 27.16 0.35
N LEU A 150 -5.60 26.25 1.33
CA LEU A 150 -6.83 25.86 2.01
C LEU A 150 -6.63 26.08 3.52
N ARG A 151 -7.38 27.02 4.13
CA ARG A 151 -7.25 27.39 5.56
C ARG A 151 -8.54 27.22 6.35
N SER A 152 -9.67 27.24 5.65
CA SER A 152 -11.02 27.19 6.22
C SER A 152 -11.96 26.32 5.38
N GLN A 153 -13.13 26.00 5.92
CA GLN A 153 -14.19 25.32 5.17
C GLN A 153 -14.62 26.09 3.91
N ALA A 154 -14.62 27.44 3.96
CA ALA A 154 -14.95 28.27 2.81
C ALA A 154 -13.98 28.04 1.64
N ASP A 155 -12.69 27.85 1.93
CA ASP A 155 -11.67 27.58 0.89
C ASP A 155 -11.87 26.21 0.23
N MET A 156 -12.40 25.24 0.98
CA MET A 156 -12.68 23.88 0.53
C MET A 156 -13.98 23.78 -0.28
N THR A 157 -14.81 24.82 -0.29
CA THR A 157 -16.03 24.82 -1.09
C THR A 157 -15.69 24.80 -2.57
N GLY A 158 -16.24 23.83 -3.30
CA GLY A 158 -16.07 23.69 -4.75
C GLY A 158 -14.72 23.15 -5.22
N ILE A 159 -13.84 22.69 -4.31
CA ILE A 159 -12.61 22.00 -4.72
C ILE A 159 -12.94 20.70 -5.44
N LYS A 160 -12.12 20.33 -6.43
CA LYS A 160 -12.24 19.08 -7.16
C LYS A 160 -11.24 18.09 -6.60
N LEU A 161 -11.60 17.55 -5.42
CA LEU A 161 -10.74 16.67 -4.63
C LEU A 161 -10.74 15.24 -5.19
N TRP A 162 -9.58 14.76 -5.64
CA TRP A 162 -9.36 13.35 -5.90
C TRP A 162 -9.20 12.54 -4.61
N VAL A 163 -9.79 11.35 -4.60
CA VAL A 163 -9.51 10.25 -3.67
C VAL A 163 -9.33 8.95 -4.45
N PRO A 164 -8.59 7.96 -3.94
CA PRO A 164 -8.46 6.67 -4.62
C PRO A 164 -9.82 6.04 -4.90
N GLN A 165 -9.96 5.38 -6.05
CA GLN A 165 -11.14 4.57 -6.32
C GLN A 165 -11.36 3.54 -5.20
N ASN A 166 -12.63 3.27 -4.90
CA ASN A 166 -13.05 2.35 -3.85
C ASN A 166 -12.60 2.71 -2.42
N ASP A 167 -12.00 3.88 -2.19
CA ASP A 167 -11.67 4.36 -0.84
C ASP A 167 -12.92 4.90 -0.14
N THR A 168 -13.73 3.98 0.37
CA THR A 168 -14.99 4.32 1.05
C THR A 168 -14.76 5.13 2.32
N ILE A 169 -13.60 4.97 2.98
CA ILE A 169 -13.21 5.73 4.18
C ILE A 169 -13.01 7.20 3.78
N ALA A 170 -12.11 7.48 2.84
CA ALA A 170 -11.85 8.84 2.38
C ALA A 170 -13.13 9.50 1.82
N ILE A 171 -13.90 8.78 1.01
CA ILE A 171 -15.16 9.28 0.44
C ILE A 171 -16.13 9.74 1.54
N ARG A 172 -16.31 8.94 2.60
CA ARG A 172 -17.19 9.29 3.73
C ARG A 172 -16.66 10.48 4.51
N THR A 173 -15.37 10.47 4.83
CA THR A 173 -14.71 11.55 5.59
C THR A 173 -14.89 12.89 4.91
N PHE A 174 -14.56 12.99 3.61
CA PHE A 174 -14.68 14.25 2.90
C PHE A 174 -16.14 14.68 2.70
N LYS A 175 -17.06 13.73 2.41
CA LYS A 175 -18.50 14.04 2.29
C LYS A 175 -19.09 14.61 3.57
N LEU A 176 -18.78 14.01 4.73
CA LEU A 176 -19.19 14.55 6.03
C LEU A 176 -18.54 15.91 6.33
N GLY A 177 -17.33 16.14 5.80
CA GLY A 177 -16.65 17.42 5.84
C GLY A 177 -17.24 18.49 4.91
N GLY A 178 -18.24 18.17 4.09
CA GLY A 178 -18.86 19.09 3.13
C GLY A 178 -18.12 19.21 1.80
N VAL A 179 -17.20 18.29 1.51
CA VAL A 179 -16.48 18.19 0.23
C VAL A 179 -16.98 16.97 -0.52
N SER A 180 -17.33 17.11 -1.79
CA SER A 180 -17.69 15.99 -2.66
C SER A 180 -16.46 15.52 -3.44
N PRO A 181 -15.78 14.43 -3.01
CA PRO A 181 -14.60 13.96 -3.71
C PRO A 181 -14.95 13.24 -5.02
N ILE A 182 -13.96 13.13 -5.90
CA ILE A 182 -13.99 12.52 -7.23
C ILE A 182 -13.12 11.25 -7.16
N PRO A 183 -13.72 10.05 -7.02
CA PRO A 183 -12.97 8.80 -6.96
C PRO A 183 -12.45 8.42 -8.35
N LEU A 184 -11.14 8.23 -8.51
CA LEU A 184 -10.53 7.81 -9.77
C LEU A 184 -9.39 6.82 -9.53
N PRO A 185 -9.08 5.93 -10.50
CA PRO A 185 -7.85 5.14 -10.48
C PRO A 185 -6.62 6.03 -10.35
N LEU A 186 -5.61 5.57 -9.60
CA LEU A 186 -4.37 6.33 -9.39
C LEU A 186 -3.66 6.74 -10.70
N GLY A 187 -3.73 5.88 -11.72
CA GLY A 187 -3.12 6.12 -13.03
C GLY A 187 -3.72 7.30 -13.80
N ASP A 188 -4.96 7.68 -13.51
CA ASP A 188 -5.68 8.74 -14.24
C ASP A 188 -5.44 10.13 -13.64
N VAL A 189 -4.87 10.20 -12.43
CA VAL A 189 -4.79 11.44 -11.63
C VAL A 189 -3.87 12.47 -12.28
N PHE A 190 -2.74 12.06 -12.84
CA PHE A 190 -1.82 13.00 -13.48
C PHE A 190 -2.50 13.76 -14.63
N THR A 191 -3.15 13.03 -15.54
CA THR A 191 -3.93 13.63 -16.63
C THR A 191 -5.08 14.48 -16.09
N SER A 192 -5.76 14.02 -15.03
CA SER A 192 -6.85 14.75 -14.39
C SER A 192 -6.42 16.09 -13.78
N LEU A 193 -5.22 16.15 -13.20
CA LEU A 193 -4.60 17.38 -12.72
C LEU A 193 -4.15 18.30 -13.87
N GLN A 194 -3.75 17.73 -15.01
CA GLN A 194 -3.39 18.51 -16.19
C GLN A 194 -4.61 19.19 -16.83
N THR A 195 -5.73 18.47 -16.94
CA THR A 195 -6.99 18.98 -17.51
C THR A 195 -7.80 19.82 -16.53
N GLY A 196 -7.46 19.76 -15.23
CA GLY A 196 -8.21 20.42 -14.18
C GLY A 196 -9.52 19.71 -13.83
N MET A 197 -9.71 18.45 -14.24
CA MET A 197 -10.82 17.62 -13.76
C MET A 197 -10.74 17.42 -12.24
N VAL A 198 -9.51 17.33 -11.71
CA VAL A 198 -9.22 17.44 -10.28
C VAL A 198 -8.18 18.54 -10.08
N ASP A 199 -8.25 19.24 -8.96
CA ASP A 199 -7.30 20.31 -8.59
C ASP A 199 -6.70 20.14 -7.20
N THR A 200 -7.21 19.16 -6.46
CA THR A 200 -6.81 18.85 -5.09
C THR A 200 -6.68 17.33 -4.96
N VAL A 201 -5.69 16.86 -4.20
CA VAL A 201 -5.45 15.44 -3.92
C VAL A 201 -5.26 15.25 -2.41
N ALA A 202 -5.63 14.08 -1.90
CA ALA A 202 -5.21 13.61 -0.58
C ALA A 202 -4.13 12.53 -0.77
N ASN A 203 -2.85 12.89 -0.62
CA ASN A 203 -1.73 11.95 -0.82
C ASN A 203 -0.46 12.39 -0.06
N THR A 204 0.61 11.61 -0.15
CA THR A 204 1.89 11.90 0.52
C THR A 204 2.79 12.81 -0.34
N PRO A 205 3.69 13.61 0.25
CA PRO A 205 4.66 14.42 -0.50
C PRO A 205 5.55 13.57 -1.44
N SER A 206 6.08 12.45 -0.96
CA SER A 206 6.89 11.55 -1.80
C SER A 206 6.08 10.95 -2.95
N GLY A 207 4.81 10.59 -2.70
CA GLY A 207 3.88 10.14 -3.73
C GLY A 207 3.63 11.21 -4.79
N ALA A 208 3.39 12.46 -4.37
CA ALA A 208 3.20 13.59 -5.29
C ALA A 208 4.43 13.86 -6.19
N ILE A 209 5.65 13.59 -5.69
CA ILE A 209 6.86 13.65 -6.53
C ILE A 209 6.93 12.45 -7.48
N ALA A 210 6.82 11.23 -6.94
CA ALA A 210 6.99 9.99 -7.71
C ALA A 210 5.98 9.88 -8.87
N LEU A 211 4.75 10.39 -8.67
CA LEU A 211 3.68 10.41 -9.66
C LEU A 211 3.65 11.71 -10.48
N GLN A 212 4.63 12.58 -10.30
CA GLN A 212 4.80 13.86 -11.01
C GLN A 212 3.66 14.87 -10.84
N TRP A 213 2.90 14.78 -9.73
CA TRP A 213 1.80 15.70 -9.42
C TRP A 213 2.27 17.05 -8.89
N HIS A 214 3.44 17.09 -8.25
CA HIS A 214 4.00 18.27 -7.57
C HIS A 214 4.00 19.55 -8.43
N GLY A 215 4.13 19.46 -9.75
CA GLY A 215 4.07 20.64 -10.64
C GLY A 215 2.71 21.36 -10.64
N LYS A 216 1.63 20.66 -10.29
CA LYS A 216 0.25 21.17 -10.25
C LYS A 216 -0.23 21.54 -8.84
N LEU A 217 0.48 21.10 -7.81
CA LEU A 217 0.14 21.33 -6.40
C LEU A 217 0.94 22.53 -5.88
N LYS A 218 0.25 23.57 -5.43
CA LYS A 218 0.85 24.85 -4.97
C LYS A 218 0.67 25.10 -3.48
N ALA A 219 -0.24 24.39 -2.85
CA ALA A 219 -0.38 24.42 -1.40
C ALA A 219 -0.61 23.03 -0.81
N MET A 220 -0.23 22.88 0.45
CA MET A 220 -0.48 21.70 1.27
C MET A 220 -1.00 22.13 2.63
N VAL A 221 -2.04 21.48 3.12
CA VAL A 221 -2.53 21.65 4.48
C VAL A 221 -1.67 20.80 5.42
N ASP A 222 -1.09 21.42 6.45
CA ASP A 222 -0.34 20.76 7.52
C ASP A 222 -1.27 20.09 8.53
N LEU A 223 -1.97 19.07 8.04
CA LEU A 223 -2.86 18.23 8.81
C LEU A 223 -2.76 16.81 8.24
N PRO A 224 -2.05 15.87 8.89
CA PRO A 224 -2.01 14.49 8.44
C PRO A 224 -3.41 13.89 8.60
N LEU A 225 -4.00 13.44 7.50
CA LEU A 225 -5.38 12.98 7.45
C LEU A 225 -5.49 11.49 7.75
N THR A 226 -4.57 10.70 7.21
CA THR A 226 -4.62 9.25 7.25
C THR A 226 -3.25 8.65 6.91
N PHE A 227 -3.03 7.39 7.31
CA PHE A 227 -1.84 6.63 6.92
C PHE A 227 -2.17 5.69 5.75
N VAL A 228 -1.46 5.88 4.64
CA VAL A 228 -1.68 5.13 3.41
C VAL A 228 -0.73 3.95 3.37
N VAL A 229 -1.22 2.77 3.00
CA VAL A 229 -0.41 1.56 2.82
C VAL A 229 -0.65 0.90 1.47
N GLY A 230 0.36 0.19 0.99
CA GLY A 230 0.27 -0.76 -0.11
C GLY A 230 0.61 -2.17 0.37
N TYR A 231 -0.09 -3.16 -0.19
CA TYR A 231 0.09 -4.56 0.14
C TYR A 231 0.66 -5.33 -1.05
N LEU A 232 1.73 -6.09 -0.82
CA LEU A 232 2.16 -7.13 -1.73
C LEU A 232 1.43 -8.42 -1.38
N VAL A 233 0.52 -8.83 -2.26
CA VAL A 233 -0.27 -10.06 -2.11
C VAL A 233 -0.04 -10.99 -3.30
N VAL A 234 -0.04 -12.30 -3.03
CA VAL A 234 -0.01 -13.35 -4.06
C VAL A 234 -1.21 -14.28 -3.92
N ASP A 235 -1.68 -14.82 -5.03
CA ASP A 235 -2.73 -15.83 -5.02
C ASP A 235 -2.27 -17.08 -4.24
N ASP A 236 -3.13 -17.56 -3.34
CA ASP A 236 -2.77 -18.65 -2.43
C ASP A 236 -2.54 -19.99 -3.17
N LYS A 237 -3.16 -20.21 -4.35
CA LYS A 237 -2.86 -21.39 -5.17
C LYS A 237 -1.47 -21.31 -5.77
N ALA A 238 -1.04 -20.12 -6.19
CA ALA A 238 0.34 -19.90 -6.66
C ALA A 238 1.35 -20.10 -5.53
N TRP A 239 1.05 -19.57 -4.33
CA TRP A 239 1.85 -19.78 -3.12
C TRP A 239 2.02 -21.26 -2.78
N LYS A 240 0.91 -22.03 -2.78
CA LYS A 240 0.89 -23.46 -2.43
C LYS A 240 1.63 -24.38 -3.43
N ARG A 241 1.98 -23.88 -4.62
CA ARG A 241 2.82 -24.62 -5.59
C ARG A 241 4.31 -24.56 -5.26
N LEU A 242 4.72 -23.62 -4.42
CA LEU A 242 6.11 -23.49 -3.97
C LEU A 242 6.39 -24.52 -2.87
N SER A 243 7.65 -24.98 -2.79
CA SER A 243 8.08 -25.81 -1.66
C SER A 243 8.05 -24.99 -0.35
N PRO A 244 7.86 -25.61 0.83
CA PRO A 244 7.91 -24.88 2.10
C PRO A 244 9.21 -24.10 2.32
N ALA A 245 10.34 -24.61 1.83
CA ALA A 245 11.62 -23.92 1.88
C ALA A 245 11.63 -22.66 1.00
N ASP A 246 11.12 -22.76 -0.23
CA ASP A 246 11.05 -21.62 -1.16
C ASP A 246 10.02 -20.58 -0.70
N GLN A 247 8.92 -21.02 -0.08
CA GLN A 247 7.93 -20.14 0.59
C GLN A 247 8.59 -19.30 1.68
N ALA A 248 9.40 -19.92 2.54
CA ALA A 248 10.10 -19.20 3.61
C ALA A 248 11.07 -18.14 3.06
N VAL A 249 11.83 -18.46 2.01
CA VAL A 249 12.71 -17.50 1.33
C VAL A 249 11.91 -16.35 0.74
N LEU A 250 10.82 -16.66 0.04
CA LEU A 250 9.93 -15.66 -0.59
C LEU A 250 9.32 -14.70 0.44
N ALA A 251 8.71 -15.23 1.50
CA ALA A 251 8.12 -14.42 2.55
C ALA A 251 9.15 -13.55 3.27
N LYS A 252 10.33 -14.11 3.59
CA LYS A 252 11.37 -13.36 4.27
C LYS A 252 11.88 -12.19 3.41
N ALA A 253 12.22 -12.45 2.15
CA ALA A 253 12.79 -11.42 1.27
C ALA A 253 11.84 -10.23 1.09
N PHE A 254 10.54 -10.49 0.91
CA PHE A 254 9.56 -9.43 0.74
C PHE A 254 9.15 -8.74 2.05
N ALA A 255 9.12 -9.44 3.17
CA ALA A 255 8.94 -8.81 4.47
C ALA A 255 10.12 -7.87 4.81
N ASP A 256 11.35 -8.28 4.48
CA ASP A 256 12.56 -7.46 4.65
C ASP A 256 12.52 -6.22 3.74
N ALA A 257 12.15 -6.39 2.47
CA ALA A 257 11.98 -5.26 1.55
C ALA A 257 10.89 -4.28 2.01
N ALA A 258 9.75 -4.77 2.51
CA ALA A 258 8.70 -3.91 3.04
C ALA A 258 9.21 -3.02 4.21
N ARG A 259 10.04 -3.57 5.11
CA ARG A 259 10.67 -2.77 6.19
C ARG A 259 11.66 -1.73 5.65
N ARG A 260 12.44 -2.07 4.61
CA ARG A 260 13.34 -1.10 3.95
C ARG A 260 12.54 0.00 3.25
N MET A 261 11.41 -0.35 2.62
CA MET A 261 10.50 0.61 2.00
C MET A 261 9.91 1.57 3.03
N ASP A 262 9.47 1.11 4.19
CA ASP A 262 8.99 1.99 5.27
C ASP A 262 10.04 3.00 5.74
N ALA A 263 11.28 2.53 5.94
CA ALA A 263 12.39 3.40 6.31
C ALA A 263 12.70 4.43 5.21
N ASN A 264 12.65 4.01 3.94
CA ASN A 264 12.85 4.89 2.80
C ASN A 264 11.74 5.95 2.71
N VAL A 265 10.48 5.57 2.86
CA VAL A 265 9.31 6.47 2.76
C VAL A 265 9.38 7.59 3.80
N ARG A 266 9.75 7.31 5.05
CA ARG A 266 9.93 8.33 6.10
C ARG A 266 10.91 9.42 5.68
N ARG A 267 12.06 9.01 5.15
CA ARG A 267 13.11 9.92 4.68
C ARG A 267 12.66 10.65 3.41
N ASP A 268 12.06 9.93 2.48
CA ASP A 268 11.69 10.44 1.17
C ASP A 268 10.53 11.44 1.27
N ASP A 269 9.59 11.30 2.21
CA ASP A 269 8.53 12.29 2.48
C ASP A 269 9.11 13.63 2.98
N VAL A 270 10.06 13.58 3.92
CA VAL A 270 10.74 14.79 4.42
C VAL A 270 11.50 15.49 3.30
N ALA A 271 12.26 14.72 2.51
CA ALA A 271 13.02 15.25 1.37
C ALA A 271 12.08 15.81 0.29
N ALA A 272 10.97 15.13 0.01
CA ALA A 272 9.99 15.55 -0.98
C ALA A 272 9.30 16.85 -0.58
N LEU A 273 8.84 16.97 0.67
CA LEU A 273 8.24 18.21 1.16
C LEU A 273 9.23 19.38 1.07
N ALA A 274 10.49 19.17 1.46
CA ALA A 274 11.53 20.19 1.32
C ALA A 274 11.77 20.60 -0.14
N ALA A 275 11.80 19.64 -1.07
CA ALA A 275 11.92 19.91 -2.50
C ALA A 275 10.71 20.68 -3.06
N MET A 276 9.50 20.29 -2.68
CA MET A 276 8.26 20.97 -3.10
C MET A 276 8.21 22.41 -2.57
N LYS A 277 8.64 22.65 -1.31
CA LYS A 277 8.76 24.02 -0.75
C LYS A 277 9.74 24.87 -1.55
N LYS A 278 10.90 24.32 -1.94
CA LYS A 278 11.87 25.01 -2.82
C LYS A 278 11.29 25.36 -4.20
N GLN A 279 10.29 24.61 -4.66
CA GLN A 279 9.55 24.85 -5.90
C GLN A 279 8.30 25.74 -5.71
N GLY A 280 8.15 26.36 -4.55
CA GLY A 280 7.09 27.33 -4.27
C GLY A 280 5.82 26.74 -3.65
N LEU A 281 5.84 25.49 -3.17
CA LEU A 281 4.73 24.95 -2.37
C LEU A 281 4.56 25.74 -1.06
N VAL A 282 3.37 26.26 -0.83
CA VAL A 282 2.99 26.91 0.42
C VAL A 282 2.36 25.90 1.36
N VAL A 283 2.93 25.74 2.56
CA VAL A 283 2.31 24.94 3.61
C VAL A 283 1.40 25.84 4.45
N THR A 284 0.15 25.44 4.61
CA THR A 284 -0.86 26.17 5.38
C THR A 284 -1.37 25.36 6.55
N THR A 285 -1.68 26.01 7.64
CA THR A 285 -2.39 25.39 8.78
C THR A 285 -3.86 25.76 8.68
N LEU A 286 -4.75 24.83 9.02
CA LEU A 286 -6.16 25.15 9.25
C LEU A 286 -6.29 25.97 10.53
N ASP A 287 -7.35 26.76 10.65
CA ASP A 287 -7.69 27.30 11.95
C ASP A 287 -7.96 26.15 12.97
N ALA A 288 -7.78 26.45 14.26
CA ALA A 288 -7.83 25.42 15.30
C ALA A 288 -9.22 24.75 15.40
N ALA A 289 -10.28 25.51 15.15
CA ALA A 289 -11.65 25.01 15.21
C ALA A 289 -11.94 24.04 14.06
N GLU A 290 -11.49 24.38 12.86
CA GLU A 290 -11.61 23.57 11.65
C GLU A 290 -10.75 22.31 11.74
N ALA A 291 -9.52 22.41 12.25
CA ALA A 291 -8.68 21.24 12.51
C ALA A 291 -9.31 20.30 13.55
N ALA A 292 -9.93 20.84 14.61
CA ALA A 292 -10.67 20.05 15.59
C ALA A 292 -11.93 19.41 14.98
N ARG A 293 -12.65 20.13 14.11
CA ARG A 293 -13.81 19.61 13.38
C ARG A 293 -13.44 18.41 12.52
N TRP A 294 -12.36 18.48 11.73
CA TRP A 294 -11.90 17.35 10.92
C TRP A 294 -11.54 16.12 11.76
N ARG A 295 -10.85 16.30 12.90
CA ARG A 295 -10.56 15.20 13.83
C ARG A 295 -11.84 14.57 14.38
N ALA A 296 -12.82 15.38 14.78
CA ALA A 296 -14.12 14.89 15.25
C ALA A 296 -14.87 14.10 14.16
N LEU A 297 -14.81 14.56 12.91
CA LEU A 297 -15.37 13.82 11.77
C LEU A 297 -14.67 12.47 11.56
N GLY A 298 -13.35 12.39 11.76
CA GLY A 298 -12.62 11.12 11.73
C GLY A 298 -13.12 10.12 12.76
N THR A 299 -13.33 10.57 13.99
CA THR A 299 -13.94 9.76 15.05
C THR A 299 -15.35 9.30 14.67
N GLN A 300 -16.17 10.20 14.11
CA GLN A 300 -17.51 9.89 13.66
C GLN A 300 -17.52 8.84 12.53
N VAL A 301 -16.64 8.98 11.53
CA VAL A 301 -16.49 8.00 10.44
C VAL A 301 -16.09 6.65 10.99
N THR A 302 -15.13 6.61 11.91
CA THR A 302 -14.69 5.36 12.53
C THR A 302 -15.84 4.66 13.26
N ALA A 303 -16.65 5.42 14.02
CA ALA A 303 -17.83 4.88 14.70
C ALA A 303 -18.91 4.37 13.73
N GLN A 304 -19.13 5.05 12.60
CA GLN A 304 -20.04 4.58 11.54
C GLN A 304 -19.56 3.27 10.92
N LEU A 305 -18.27 3.18 10.58
CA LEU A 305 -17.66 1.98 10.01
C LEU A 305 -17.75 0.78 10.98
N GLU A 306 -17.58 1.02 12.28
CA GLU A 306 -17.76 0.00 13.33
C GLU A 306 -19.21 -0.48 13.43
N ALA A 307 -20.17 0.46 13.49
CA ALA A 307 -21.60 0.13 13.60
C ALA A 307 -22.09 -0.67 12.39
N GLU A 308 -21.59 -0.34 11.19
CA GLU A 308 -21.89 -1.04 9.95
C GLU A 308 -21.08 -2.34 9.78
N LYS A 309 -20.11 -2.62 10.65
CA LYS A 309 -19.13 -3.71 10.53
C LYS A 309 -18.35 -3.66 9.20
N ALA A 310 -18.17 -2.45 8.66
CA ALA A 310 -17.37 -2.21 7.46
C ALA A 310 -15.87 -2.44 7.73
N ILE A 311 -15.43 -2.20 8.97
CA ILE A 311 -14.23 -2.79 9.56
C ILE A 311 -14.68 -3.74 10.66
N SER A 312 -14.08 -4.91 10.76
CA SER A 312 -14.48 -5.93 11.72
C SER A 312 -14.23 -5.45 13.16
N PRO A 313 -15.15 -5.75 14.10
CA PRO A 313 -14.98 -5.36 15.50
C PRO A 313 -13.70 -5.88 16.13
N GLY A 314 -13.28 -7.10 15.77
CA GLY A 314 -12.02 -7.70 16.24
C GLY A 314 -10.79 -6.93 15.76
N MET A 315 -10.79 -6.47 14.50
CA MET A 315 -9.71 -5.66 13.96
C MET A 315 -9.63 -4.29 14.66
N LEU A 316 -10.77 -3.62 14.84
CA LEU A 316 -10.82 -2.33 15.56
C LEU A 316 -10.38 -2.47 17.02
N ALA A 317 -10.78 -3.55 17.69
CA ALA A 317 -10.35 -3.84 19.05
C ALA A 317 -8.83 -4.02 19.13
N ALA A 318 -8.23 -4.78 18.20
CA ALA A 318 -6.78 -4.97 18.14
C ALA A 318 -6.03 -3.66 17.92
N VAL A 319 -6.50 -2.81 17.00
CA VAL A 319 -5.93 -1.48 16.76
C VAL A 319 -5.98 -0.61 18.02
N ARG A 320 -7.12 -0.55 18.69
CA ARG A 320 -7.30 0.26 19.91
C ARG A 320 -6.43 -0.25 21.05
N GLN A 321 -6.34 -1.57 21.22
CA GLN A 321 -5.47 -2.19 22.22
C GLN A 321 -4.01 -1.86 21.95
N ALA A 322 -3.56 -2.03 20.70
CA ALA A 322 -2.20 -1.73 20.31
C ALA A 322 -1.86 -0.24 20.54
N LEU A 323 -2.75 0.70 20.23
CA LEU A 323 -2.57 2.13 20.54
C LEU A 323 -2.52 2.43 22.04
N ALA A 324 -3.34 1.75 22.84
CA ALA A 324 -3.39 1.95 24.29
C ALA A 324 -2.10 1.49 24.98
N ASN A 325 -1.51 0.37 24.54
CA ASN A 325 -0.29 -0.20 25.10
C ASN A 325 0.92 0.77 25.04
N GLY A 326 0.90 1.74 24.12
CA GLY A 326 2.01 2.67 23.84
C GLY A 326 1.97 3.95 24.64
N LYS A 327 0.85 4.20 25.33
CA LYS A 327 0.66 5.35 26.21
C LYS A 327 1.11 5.09 27.64
N THR A 328 1.70 3.93 27.90
CA THR A 328 2.26 3.59 29.22
C THR A 328 3.66 4.23 29.33
N PRO A 329 3.91 5.12 30.31
CA PRO A 329 5.16 5.87 30.43
C PRO A 329 6.39 5.00 30.70
#